data_AF-C5AP47-F1
#
_entry.id   AF-C5AP47-F1
#
_cell.length_a   1.000
_cell.length_b   1.000
_cell.length_c   1.000
_cell.angle_alpha   90.00
_cell.angle_beta   90.00
_cell.angle_gamma   90.00
#
_symmetry.space_group_name_H-M   'P 1'
#
loop_
_entity.id
_entity.type
_entity.pdbx_description
1 polymer ?
#
loop_
_entity_poly.entity_id
_entity_poly.type
_entity_poly.pdbx_seq_one_letter_code
_entity_poly.pdbx_strand_id
1 'polypeptide(L)'
;MASDYAFKLHNRAEGYSITGFYTYQNGRWSRNWIGGSINPGQSASLDWNSNDGDCVVPFRVKWRDYGSDDFKLDWCKGVSNVYMKDKGFTYD
;
A
#
# COMPACT_ATOMS: atom_id res chain seq x y z
N MET A 1 4.99 -7.67 17.95
CA MET A 1 4.98 -6.20 18.08
C MET A 1 4.74 -5.67 16.69
N ALA A 2 3.68 -4.90 16.47
CA ALA A 2 3.48 -4.24 15.17
C ALA A 2 4.46 -3.07 15.08
N SER A 3 5.02 -2.80 13.90
CA SER A 3 5.88 -1.62 13.73
C SER A 3 5.08 -0.32 13.76
N ASP A 4 5.75 0.81 13.98
CA ASP A 4 5.15 2.16 13.86
C ASP A 4 4.62 2.44 12.45
N TYR A 5 5.00 1.61 11.46
CA TYR A 5 4.55 1.69 10.07
C TYR A 5 3.55 0.58 9.70
N ALA A 6 2.87 -0.03 10.68
CA ALA A 6 1.73 -0.88 10.41
C ALA A 6 0.54 -0.04 9.92
N PHE A 7 -0.02 -0.39 8.76
CA PHE A 7 -1.15 0.33 8.17
C PHE A 7 -2.15 -0.62 7.52
N LYS A 8 -3.35 -0.13 7.31
CA LYS A 8 -4.42 -0.88 6.64
C LYS A 8 -4.63 -0.36 5.23
N LEU A 9 -4.46 -1.24 4.24
CA LEU A 9 -4.74 -0.94 2.83
C LEU A 9 -6.18 -1.30 2.52
N HIS A 10 -7.00 -0.31 2.17
CA HIS A 10 -8.39 -0.44 1.77
C HIS A 10 -8.52 -0.31 0.27
N ASN A 11 -9.24 -1.24 -0.34
CA ASN A 11 -9.63 -1.12 -1.74
C ASN A 11 -11.02 -0.48 -1.82
N ARG A 12 -11.06 0.78 -2.27
CA ARG A 12 -12.29 1.54 -2.53
C ARG A 12 -12.53 1.77 -4.02
N ALA A 13 -11.75 1.13 -4.90
CA ALA A 13 -12.05 1.09 -6.32
C ALA A 13 -13.31 0.24 -6.56
N GLU A 14 -14.14 0.61 -7.53
CA GLU A 14 -15.42 -0.06 -7.79
C GLU A 14 -15.25 -1.36 -8.59
N GLY A 15 -14.25 -1.42 -9.47
CA GLY A 15 -14.10 -2.52 -10.44
C GLY A 15 -12.85 -3.39 -10.32
N TYR A 16 -11.86 -2.97 -9.53
CA TYR A 16 -10.52 -3.56 -9.60
C TYR A 16 -10.09 -4.16 -8.28
N SER A 17 -9.56 -5.39 -8.31
CA SER A 17 -8.95 -6.01 -7.13
C SER A 17 -7.46 -5.70 -7.06
N ILE A 18 -6.97 -5.34 -5.88
CA ILE A 18 -5.53 -5.20 -5.64
C ILE A 18 -4.94 -6.60 -5.47
N THR A 19 -3.89 -6.90 -6.23
CA THR A 19 -3.16 -8.19 -6.19
C THR A 19 -1.72 -8.05 -5.70
N GLY A 20 -1.23 -6.82 -5.57
CA GLY A 20 0.05 -6.59 -4.95
C GLY A 20 0.25 -5.17 -4.44
N PHE A 21 1.09 -5.08 -3.41
CA PHE A 21 1.56 -3.84 -2.83
C PHE A 21 3.07 -3.95 -2.60
N TYR A 22 3.79 -2.93 -3.03
CA TYR A 22 5.25 -2.87 -3.00
C TYR A 22 5.68 -1.49 -2.54
N THR A 23 6.82 -1.42 -1.86
CA THR A 23 7.46 -0.18 -1.43
C THR A 23 8.85 -0.09 -2.05
N TYR A 24 9.32 1.12 -2.35
CA TYR A 24 10.66 1.34 -2.91
C TYR A 24 11.58 1.98 -1.88
N GLN A 25 12.54 1.21 -1.40
CA GLN A 25 13.51 1.66 -0.39
C GLN A 25 14.91 1.17 -0.76
N ASN A 26 15.94 1.92 -0.40
CA ASN A 26 17.33 1.54 -0.64
C ASN A 26 17.62 1.18 -2.12
N GLY A 27 16.96 1.88 -3.05
CA GLY A 27 17.12 1.65 -4.49
C GLY A 27 16.44 0.39 -5.04
N ARG A 28 15.58 -0.29 -4.26
CA ARG A 28 14.95 -1.55 -4.65
C ARG A 28 13.47 -1.59 -4.27
N TRP A 29 12.67 -2.26 -5.11
CA TRP A 29 11.30 -2.62 -4.74
C TRP A 29 11.33 -3.78 -3.75
N SER A 30 10.49 -3.71 -2.73
CA SER A 30 10.26 -4.82 -1.82
C SER A 30 9.53 -5.98 -2.51
N ARG A 31 9.41 -7.12 -1.82
CA ARG A 31 8.56 -8.23 -2.27
C ARG A 31 7.09 -7.80 -2.32
N ASN A 32 6.20 -8.64 -2.84
CA ASN A 32 4.75 -8.38 -2.70
C ASN A 32 4.34 -8.56 -1.22
N TRP A 33 3.67 -7.56 -0.65
CA TRP A 33 3.21 -7.62 0.74
C TRP A 33 1.83 -8.23 0.88
N ILE A 34 1.12 -8.41 -0.24
CA ILE A 34 -0.19 -9.04 -0.29
C ILE A 34 -0.01 -10.50 -0.73
N GLY A 35 -0.44 -11.44 0.11
CA GLY A 35 -0.42 -12.88 -0.21
C GLY A 35 -1.59 -13.37 -1.07
N GLY A 36 -2.56 -12.52 -1.37
CA GLY A 36 -3.78 -12.84 -2.12
C GLY A 36 -4.31 -11.67 -2.93
N SER A 37 -5.61 -11.41 -2.86
CA SER A 37 -6.21 -10.22 -3.47
C SER A 37 -7.15 -9.50 -2.52
N ILE A 38 -7.13 -8.18 -2.57
CA ILE A 38 -8.07 -7.30 -1.86
C ILE A 38 -9.14 -6.89 -2.87
N ASN A 39 -10.33 -7.47 -2.79
CA ASN A 39 -11.43 -7.11 -3.69
C ASN A 39 -12.02 -5.74 -3.35
N PRO A 40 -12.79 -5.12 -4.25
CA PRO A 40 -13.56 -3.92 -3.96
C PRO A 40 -14.28 -3.99 -2.61
N GLY A 41 -14.12 -2.95 -1.78
CA GLY A 41 -14.69 -2.86 -0.44
C GLY A 41 -13.93 -3.62 0.66
N GLN A 42 -12.92 -4.42 0.31
CA GLN A 42 -12.10 -5.15 1.30
C GLN A 42 -10.86 -4.37 1.72
N SER A 43 -10.18 -4.88 2.75
CA SER A 43 -8.94 -4.32 3.24
C SER A 43 -7.98 -5.41 3.73
N ALA A 44 -6.68 -5.09 3.77
CA ALA A 44 -5.65 -5.94 4.35
C ALA A 44 -4.77 -5.13 5.28
N SER A 45 -4.36 -5.74 6.40
CA SER A 45 -3.36 -5.17 7.28
C SER A 45 -1.96 -5.48 6.75
N LEU A 46 -1.14 -4.47 6.61
CA LEU A 46 0.23 -4.54 6.13
C LEU A 46 1.15 -3.98 7.22
N ASP A 47 2.34 -4.58 7.37
CA ASP A 47 3.29 -4.18 8.40
C ASP A 47 4.70 -4.21 7.80
N TRP A 48 5.42 -3.10 7.94
CA TRP A 48 6.82 -2.97 7.50
C TRP A 48 7.74 -3.90 8.31
N ASN A 49 7.30 -4.33 9.50
CA ASN A 49 8.07 -5.10 10.48
C ASN A 49 9.42 -4.43 10.81
N SER A 50 9.47 -3.10 10.70
CA SER A 50 10.65 -2.26 10.93
C SER A 50 10.18 -0.86 11.30
N ASN A 51 10.87 -0.22 12.24
CA ASN A 51 10.70 1.21 12.54
C ASN A 51 11.71 2.08 11.78
N ASP A 52 12.52 1.48 10.90
CA ASP A 52 13.42 2.17 10.01
C ASP A 52 12.76 2.40 8.64
N GLY A 53 12.84 3.62 8.14
CA GLY A 53 12.29 4.00 6.86
C GLY A 53 12.48 5.47 6.54
N ASP A 54 12.64 5.81 5.26
CA ASP A 54 12.51 7.19 4.82
C ASP A 54 11.09 7.69 5.13
N CYS A 55 10.93 8.97 5.45
CA CYS A 55 9.59 9.53 5.63
C CYS A 55 8.77 9.39 4.35
N VAL A 56 9.36 9.75 3.20
CA VAL A 56 8.64 9.79 1.93
C VAL A 56 9.01 8.60 1.04
N VAL A 57 8.23 7.53 1.13
CA VAL A 57 8.50 6.27 0.42
C VAL A 57 7.55 6.10 -0.77
N PRO A 58 8.09 5.89 -1.99
CA PRO A 58 7.28 5.46 -3.13
C PRO A 58 6.68 4.09 -2.89
N PHE A 59 5.44 3.90 -3.29
CA PHE A 59 4.77 2.61 -3.26
C PHE A 59 4.10 2.32 -4.61
N ARG A 60 3.95 1.03 -4.92
CA ARG A 60 3.31 0.53 -6.13
C ARG A 60 2.14 -0.35 -5.76
N VAL A 61 1.02 -0.12 -6.42
CA VAL A 61 -0.17 -0.96 -6.32
C VAL A 61 -0.34 -1.70 -7.62
N LYS A 62 -0.47 -3.02 -7.54
CA LYS A 62 -0.77 -3.87 -8.71
C LYS A 62 -2.23 -4.26 -8.69
N TRP A 63 -2.92 -3.97 -9.77
CA TRP A 63 -4.32 -4.26 -9.98
C TRP A 63 -4.48 -5.51 -10.85
N ARG A 64 -5.55 -6.26 -10.59
CA ARG A 64 -5.97 -7.35 -11.48
C ARG A 64 -6.42 -6.74 -12.82
N ASP A 65 -5.86 -7.24 -13.92
CA ASP A 65 -6.21 -6.92 -15.32
C ASP A 65 -6.08 -5.46 -15.78
N TYR A 66 -5.62 -4.55 -14.91
CA TYR A 66 -5.42 -3.13 -15.21
C TYR A 66 -3.94 -2.72 -15.26
N GLY A 67 -3.06 -3.40 -14.52
CA GLY A 67 -1.63 -3.10 -14.48
C GLY A 67 -1.15 -2.63 -13.11
N SER A 68 -0.29 -1.61 -13.08
CA SER A 68 0.31 -1.10 -11.84
C SER A 68 0.31 0.42 -11.83
N ASP A 69 0.05 1.02 -10.67
CA ASP A 69 0.21 2.45 -10.44
C ASP A 69 1.25 2.71 -9.36
N ASP A 70 2.06 3.74 -9.60
CA ASP A 70 3.11 4.19 -8.69
C ASP A 70 2.72 5.51 -8.03
N PHE A 71 2.90 5.56 -6.72
CA PHE A 71 2.54 6.70 -5.88
C PHE A 71 3.68 7.00 -4.91
N LYS A 72 3.56 8.13 -4.22
CA LYS A 72 4.49 8.53 -3.17
C LYS A 72 3.70 9.02 -1.96
N LEU A 73 4.07 8.52 -0.78
CA LEU A 73 3.41 8.88 0.49
C LEU A 73 4.46 9.21 1.55
N ASP A 74 4.13 10.21 2.36
CA ASP A 74 4.88 10.58 3.56
C ASP A 74 4.32 9.81 4.76
N TRP A 75 5.00 8.73 5.13
CA TRP A 75 4.63 7.81 6.21
C TRP A 75 4.90 8.40 7.60
N CYS A 76 5.77 9.41 7.71
CA CYS A 76 6.03 10.13 8.96
C CYS A 76 4.83 10.99 9.42
N LYS A 77 3.77 11.09 8.61
CA LYS A 77 2.52 11.78 8.97
C LYS A 77 1.55 10.93 9.79
N GLY A 78 1.96 9.75 10.26
CA GLY A 78 1.13 8.89 11.11
C GLY A 78 0.11 8.07 10.31
N VAL A 79 0.49 7.67 9.09
CA VAL A 79 -0.39 6.92 8.18
C VAL A 79 -0.82 5.60 8.81
N SER A 80 -2.11 5.49 9.10
CA SER A 80 -2.74 4.30 9.65
C SER A 80 -3.62 3.59 8.62
N ASN A 81 -4.20 4.35 7.68
CA ASN A 81 -5.05 3.81 6.64
C ASN A 81 -4.68 4.39 5.27
N VAL A 82 -4.65 3.54 4.25
CA VAL A 82 -4.49 3.94 2.84
C VAL A 82 -5.72 3.46 2.08
N TYR A 83 -6.42 4.37 1.40
CA TYR A 83 -7.61 4.07 0.61
C TYR A 83 -7.30 4.24 -0.87
N MET A 84 -7.18 3.12 -1.57
CA MET A 84 -7.00 3.11 -3.01
C MET A 84 -8.35 3.32 -3.69
N LYS A 85 -8.39 4.22 -4.68
CA LYS A 85 -9.59 4.55 -5.47
C LYS A 85 -9.35 4.17 -6.92
N ASP A 86 -10.37 4.27 -7.78
CA ASP A 86 -10.21 4.02 -9.22
C ASP A 86 -9.16 4.92 -9.87
N LYS A 87 -8.96 6.12 -9.30
CA LYS A 87 -7.85 7.01 -9.63
C LYS A 87 -7.26 7.59 -8.35
N GLY A 88 -5.98 7.27 -8.11
CA GLY A 88 -5.23 7.78 -6.97
C GLY A 88 -5.60 7.13 -5.65
N PHE A 89 -5.27 7.81 -4.56
CA PHE A 89 -5.45 7.31 -3.20
C PHE A 89 -5.64 8.46 -2.21
N THR A 90 -6.13 8.13 -1.01
CA THR A 90 -6.14 9.01 0.17
C THR A 90 -5.62 8.26 1.38
N TYR A 91 -5.22 8.98 2.44
CA TYR A 91 -4.75 8.38 3.69
C TYR A 91 -5.20 9.18 4.90
N ASP A 92 -5.23 8.54 6.06
CA ASP A 92 -5.35 9.13 7.39
C ASP A 92 -4.33 8.54 8.36
#